data_AF-Q2IM84-F1
#
_entry.id   AF-Q2IM84-F1
#
_cell.length_a   1.000
_cell.length_b   1.000
_cell.length_c   1.000
_cell.angle_alpha   90.00
_cell.angle_beta   90.00
_cell.angle_gamma   90.00
#
_symmetry.space_group_name_H-M   'P 1'
#
loop_
_entity.id
_entity.type
_entity.pdbx_description
1 polymer ?
#
loop_
_entity_poly.entity_id
_entity_poly.type
_entity_poly.pdbx_seq_one_letter_code
_entity_poly.pdbx_strand_id
1 'polypeptide(L)'
;MGAGTRPGEDLAIRERSQGELDARATALRALARSGVPFLVAGAYAFFEYTGIFRDTKDLDLFLREQDLDAAFRVLEDAGFRTEITDSGWIGKAWQGEWFVDLIFSSGNGVAVVDDLWFTHARPGRVMDVEVLLAPPEEMIWSKSFVLERERYDGADVNHLLHACGAGMDWDRLLRRFDRYWEVLFSHLLLFQFAYPGARSIVPDRVIEELVGRTLENLRSGDHPVAMCRGSLMSRVQYVHDVERLGLHDGRRWDEAERGPAGRAGHGGAAGADAAGGADVSPGGGG
;
A
#
# COMPACT_ATOMS: atom_id res chain seq x y z
N MET A 1 -8.49 2.74 37.26
CA MET A 1 -9.01 3.58 36.16
C MET A 1 -9.24 2.65 34.99
N GLY A 2 -10.49 2.34 34.67
CA GLY A 2 -10.83 1.30 33.71
C GLY A 2 -10.43 1.72 32.30
N ALA A 3 -9.71 0.85 31.59
CA ALA A 3 -9.59 0.91 30.14
C ALA A 3 -10.99 0.75 29.55
N GLY A 4 -11.64 1.86 29.20
CA GLY A 4 -12.87 1.81 28.43
C GLY A 4 -12.53 1.29 27.03
N THR A 5 -13.20 0.22 26.60
CA THR A 5 -13.11 -0.28 25.23
C THR A 5 -13.44 0.85 24.26
N ARG A 6 -12.59 1.05 23.26
CA ARG A 6 -12.82 2.07 22.22
C ARG A 6 -14.09 1.68 21.46
N PRO A 7 -14.98 2.64 21.11
CA PRO A 7 -16.16 2.35 20.31
C PRO A 7 -15.76 1.57 19.03
N GLY A 8 -16.20 0.32 18.90
CA GLY A 8 -15.83 -0.58 17.80
C GLY A 8 -15.00 -1.81 18.19
N GLU A 9 -14.22 -1.76 19.29
CA GLU A 9 -13.48 -2.93 19.80
C GLU A 9 -14.44 -4.05 20.23
N ASP A 10 -15.56 -3.69 20.86
CA ASP A 10 -16.63 -4.61 21.22
C ASP A 10 -17.26 -5.31 20.00
N LEU A 11 -17.32 -4.66 18.84
CA LEU A 11 -17.86 -5.25 17.60
C LEU A 11 -16.88 -6.23 16.97
N ALA A 12 -15.57 -5.97 17.11
CA ALA A 12 -14.50 -6.84 16.60
C ALA A 12 -14.47 -8.24 17.23
N ILE A 13 -14.89 -8.32 18.50
CA ILE A 13 -14.80 -9.52 19.33
C ILE A 13 -16.12 -10.30 19.32
N ARG A 14 -17.27 -9.63 19.16
CA ARG A 14 -18.59 -10.26 19.38
C ARG A 14 -19.04 -11.26 18.31
N GLU A 15 -18.48 -11.23 17.11
CA GLU A 15 -18.94 -12.07 15.98
C GLU A 15 -17.93 -13.14 15.53
N ARG A 16 -16.76 -13.25 16.17
CA ARG A 16 -15.70 -14.21 15.77
C ARG A 16 -15.63 -15.42 16.68
N SER A 17 -15.19 -16.54 16.11
CA SER A 17 -14.84 -17.70 16.92
C SER A 17 -13.61 -17.37 17.78
N GLN A 18 -13.58 -17.88 19.01
CA GLN A 18 -12.40 -17.72 19.88
C GLN A 18 -11.15 -18.31 19.21
N GLY A 19 -11.30 -19.42 18.47
CA GLY A 19 -10.18 -20.06 17.77
C GLY A 19 -9.55 -19.17 16.68
N GLU A 20 -10.34 -18.37 16.00
CA GLU A 20 -9.84 -17.41 15.00
C GLU A 20 -9.02 -16.28 15.66
N LEU A 21 -9.53 -15.71 16.75
CA LEU A 21 -8.84 -14.68 17.51
C LEU A 21 -7.55 -15.22 18.12
N ASP A 22 -7.57 -16.44 18.65
CA ASP A 22 -6.42 -17.11 19.23
C ASP A 22 -5.34 -17.39 18.18
N ALA A 23 -5.73 -17.83 16.98
CA ALA A 23 -4.79 -18.05 15.87
C ALA A 23 -4.09 -16.74 15.46
N ARG A 24 -4.85 -15.68 15.23
CA ARG A 24 -4.30 -14.36 14.89
C ARG A 24 -3.38 -13.80 15.97
N ALA A 25 -3.79 -13.90 17.24
CA ALA A 25 -2.98 -13.46 18.37
C ALA A 25 -1.70 -14.30 18.52
N THR A 26 -1.75 -15.60 18.24
CA THR A 26 -0.59 -16.49 18.26
C THR A 26 0.42 -16.09 17.20
N ALA A 27 -0.03 -15.84 15.96
CA ALA A 27 0.83 -15.37 14.87
C ALA A 27 1.53 -14.04 15.22
N LEU A 28 0.76 -13.04 15.71
CA LEU A 28 1.31 -11.74 16.11
C LEU A 28 2.35 -11.88 17.22
N ARG A 29 2.07 -12.66 18.28
CA ARG A 29 3.01 -12.87 19.39
C ARG A 29 4.24 -13.65 18.97
N ALA A 30 4.13 -14.59 18.04
CA ALA A 30 5.27 -15.34 17.53
C ALA A 30 6.21 -14.40 16.77
N LEU A 31 5.69 -13.64 15.80
CA LEU A 31 6.47 -12.71 15.00
C LEU A 31 7.07 -11.57 15.84
N ALA A 32 6.28 -10.95 16.72
CA ALA A 32 6.75 -9.86 17.58
C ALA A 32 7.92 -10.28 18.50
N ARG A 33 7.96 -11.54 18.94
CA ARG A 33 9.06 -12.07 19.77
C ARG A 33 10.28 -12.53 18.97
N SER A 34 10.14 -12.72 17.66
CA SER A 34 11.21 -13.26 16.80
C SER A 34 12.20 -12.20 16.31
N GLY A 35 11.80 -10.93 16.27
CA GLY A 35 12.58 -9.85 15.67
C GLY A 35 12.51 -9.80 14.14
N VAL A 36 11.75 -10.67 13.48
CA VAL A 36 11.47 -10.55 12.04
C VAL A 36 10.67 -9.28 11.79
N PRO A 37 11.10 -8.37 10.88
CA PRO A 37 10.36 -7.16 10.59
C PRO A 37 9.01 -7.46 9.91
N PHE A 38 7.93 -6.97 10.50
CA PHE A 38 6.60 -6.97 9.89
C PHE A 38 5.80 -5.75 10.34
N LEU A 39 4.75 -5.44 9.58
CA LEU A 39 3.78 -4.40 9.87
C LEU A 39 2.38 -5.00 9.91
N VAL A 40 1.51 -4.51 10.77
CA VAL A 40 0.08 -4.80 10.67
C VAL A 40 -0.56 -3.75 9.77
N ALA A 41 -1.32 -4.19 8.77
CA ALA A 41 -2.02 -3.32 7.83
C ALA A 41 -3.52 -3.64 7.83
N GLY A 42 -4.16 -3.47 6.68
CA GLY A 42 -5.53 -3.91 6.47
C GLY A 42 -6.54 -3.26 7.40
N ALA A 43 -7.57 -4.01 7.79
CA ALA A 43 -8.66 -3.49 8.61
C ALA A 43 -8.21 -3.10 10.04
N TYR A 44 -7.19 -3.74 10.60
CA TYR A 44 -6.70 -3.41 11.95
C TYR A 44 -5.99 -2.06 11.98
N ALA A 45 -5.04 -1.81 11.06
CA ALA A 45 -4.41 -0.49 10.96
C ALA A 45 -5.43 0.60 10.57
N PHE A 46 -6.38 0.27 9.69
CA PHE A 46 -7.46 1.17 9.31
C PHE A 46 -8.32 1.58 10.51
N PHE A 47 -8.69 0.61 11.37
CA PHE A 47 -9.42 0.89 12.61
C PHE A 47 -8.63 1.80 13.54
N GLU A 48 -7.34 1.53 13.76
CA GLU A 48 -6.48 2.37 14.61
C GLU A 48 -6.40 3.83 14.11
N TYR A 49 -6.42 4.05 12.80
CA TYR A 49 -6.38 5.40 12.23
C TYR A 49 -7.73 6.11 12.19
N THR A 50 -8.83 5.37 11.96
CA THR A 50 -10.13 5.98 11.63
C THR A 50 -11.18 5.80 12.72
N GLY A 51 -10.97 4.86 13.65
CA GLY A 51 -12.00 4.39 14.58
C GLY A 51 -13.13 3.59 13.91
N ILE A 52 -13.06 3.35 12.60
CA ILE A 52 -14.10 2.64 11.86
C ILE A 52 -13.77 1.15 11.89
N PHE A 53 -14.62 0.38 12.56
CA PHE A 53 -14.49 -1.07 12.58
C PHE A 53 -15.07 -1.69 11.31
N ARG A 54 -14.36 -2.68 10.76
CA ARG A 54 -14.84 -3.54 9.69
C ARG A 54 -14.60 -5.00 10.04
N ASP A 55 -15.61 -5.81 9.78
CA ASP A 55 -15.43 -7.25 9.81
C ASP A 55 -14.45 -7.66 8.68
N THR A 56 -13.28 -8.19 9.06
CA THR A 56 -12.25 -8.69 8.15
C THR A 56 -12.02 -10.17 8.36
N LYS A 57 -12.01 -10.97 7.31
CA LYS A 57 -11.66 -12.41 7.45
C LYS A 57 -10.17 -12.64 7.64
N ASP A 58 -9.36 -11.61 7.40
CA ASP A 58 -7.92 -11.73 7.26
C ASP A 58 -7.21 -10.84 8.29
N LEU A 59 -6.09 -11.34 8.84
CA LEU A 59 -5.08 -10.52 9.50
C LEU A 59 -3.96 -10.27 8.49
N ASP A 60 -3.87 -9.02 8.01
CA ASP A 60 -2.89 -8.60 7.02
C ASP A 60 -1.55 -8.19 7.66
N LEU A 61 -0.52 -9.00 7.44
CA LEU A 61 0.85 -8.74 7.88
C LEU A 61 1.71 -8.39 6.67
N PHE A 62 2.21 -7.16 6.64
CA PHE A 62 3.04 -6.64 5.55
C PHE A 62 4.51 -6.81 5.90
N LEU A 63 5.30 -7.37 4.99
CA LEU A 63 6.74 -7.61 5.18
C LEU A 63 7.49 -7.50 3.87
N ARG A 64 8.82 -7.31 3.90
CA ARG A 64 9.63 -7.34 2.68
C ARG A 64 9.69 -8.77 2.18
N GLU A 65 9.71 -8.98 0.86
CA GLU A 65 9.78 -10.33 0.27
C GLU A 65 10.96 -11.15 0.84
N GLN A 66 12.12 -10.51 1.05
CA GLN A 66 13.30 -11.15 1.64
C GLN A 66 13.11 -11.66 3.10
N ASP A 67 12.13 -11.12 3.82
CA ASP A 67 11.82 -11.48 5.21
C ASP A 67 10.80 -12.64 5.28
N LEU A 68 10.19 -13.04 4.15
CA LEU A 68 9.11 -14.03 4.10
C LEU A 68 9.53 -15.40 4.64
N ASP A 69 10.68 -15.93 4.19
CA ASP A 69 11.19 -17.24 4.63
C ASP A 69 11.49 -17.26 6.14
N ALA A 70 11.89 -16.12 6.72
CA ALA A 70 12.10 -16.01 8.16
C ALA A 70 10.78 -15.98 8.91
N ALA A 71 9.80 -15.20 8.42
CA ALA A 71 8.46 -15.17 8.99
C ALA A 71 7.78 -16.55 8.95
N PHE A 72 7.93 -17.28 7.84
CA PHE A 72 7.39 -18.63 7.70
C PHE A 72 7.96 -19.59 8.74
N ARG A 73 9.27 -19.64 8.91
CA ARG A 73 9.90 -20.48 9.95
C ARG A 73 9.37 -20.18 11.35
N VAL A 74 9.23 -18.89 11.68
CA VAL A 74 8.66 -18.46 12.98
C VAL A 74 7.22 -18.94 13.16
N LEU A 75 6.40 -18.86 12.11
CA LEU A 75 5.01 -19.29 12.18
C LEU A 75 4.90 -20.83 12.18
N GLU A 76 5.74 -21.54 11.45
CA GLU A 76 5.84 -23.00 11.51
C GLU A 76 6.19 -23.50 12.92
N ASP A 77 7.19 -22.88 13.55
CA ASP A 77 7.57 -23.15 14.94
C ASP A 77 6.42 -22.85 15.93
N ALA A 78 5.53 -21.92 15.56
CA ALA A 78 4.31 -21.59 16.30
C ALA A 78 3.10 -22.50 15.96
N GLY A 79 3.31 -23.52 15.13
CA GLY A 79 2.30 -24.53 14.78
C GLY A 79 1.41 -24.16 13.60
N PHE A 80 1.85 -23.24 12.73
CA PHE A 80 1.15 -22.91 11.49
C PHE A 80 1.68 -23.74 10.33
N ARG A 81 0.81 -24.04 9.36
CA ARG A 81 1.21 -24.51 8.02
C ARG A 81 1.31 -23.30 7.10
N THR A 82 2.48 -23.06 6.54
CA THR A 82 2.75 -21.95 5.63
C THR A 82 2.61 -22.39 4.16
N GLU A 83 2.28 -21.45 3.28
CA GLU A 83 2.11 -21.69 1.86
C GLU A 83 2.30 -20.39 1.07
N ILE A 84 3.09 -20.41 0.01
CA ILE A 84 3.10 -19.30 -0.97
C ILE A 84 1.86 -19.46 -1.84
N THR A 85 0.88 -18.57 -1.68
CA THR A 85 -0.37 -18.62 -2.46
C THR A 85 -0.22 -17.92 -3.81
N ASP A 86 0.57 -16.85 -3.87
CA ASP A 86 0.98 -16.21 -5.11
C ASP A 86 2.40 -15.65 -4.94
N SER A 87 3.34 -16.19 -5.73
CA SER A 87 4.76 -15.84 -5.66
C SER A 87 5.05 -14.37 -5.96
N GLY A 88 4.10 -13.63 -6.55
CA GLY A 88 4.28 -12.22 -6.82
C GLY A 88 3.94 -11.30 -5.65
N TRP A 89 3.19 -11.75 -4.64
CA TRP A 89 2.70 -10.83 -3.61
C TRP A 89 2.28 -11.38 -2.25
N ILE A 90 1.97 -12.68 -2.11
CA ILE A 90 1.38 -13.19 -0.85
C ILE A 90 1.75 -14.63 -0.50
N GLY A 91 2.11 -14.80 0.77
CA GLY A 91 2.08 -16.06 1.50
C GLY A 91 0.94 -16.12 2.50
N LYS A 92 0.55 -17.31 2.93
CA LYS A 92 -0.45 -17.54 3.98
C LYS A 92 0.10 -18.49 5.02
N ALA A 93 -0.26 -18.27 6.28
CA ALA A 93 0.01 -19.19 7.37
C ALA A 93 -1.31 -19.62 8.03
N TRP A 94 -1.53 -20.93 8.10
CA TRP A 94 -2.78 -21.57 8.49
C TRP A 94 -2.67 -22.26 9.84
N GLN A 95 -3.66 -22.07 10.72
CA GLN A 95 -3.86 -22.87 11.93
C GLN A 95 -5.29 -23.41 11.93
N GLY A 96 -5.44 -24.68 11.56
CA GLY A 96 -6.76 -25.26 11.28
C GLY A 96 -7.38 -24.62 10.04
N GLU A 97 -8.58 -24.07 10.19
CA GLU A 97 -9.30 -23.34 9.13
C GLU A 97 -9.00 -21.83 9.10
N TRP A 98 -8.28 -21.33 10.11
CA TRP A 98 -7.94 -19.91 10.24
C TRP A 98 -6.60 -19.61 9.57
N PHE A 99 -6.45 -18.41 9.02
CA PHE A 99 -5.21 -17.99 8.39
C PHE A 99 -4.87 -16.53 8.66
N VAL A 100 -3.59 -16.22 8.42
CA VAL A 100 -3.05 -14.86 8.36
C VAL A 100 -2.34 -14.67 7.03
N ASP A 101 -2.40 -13.45 6.50
CA ASP A 101 -1.83 -13.09 5.21
C ASP A 101 -0.46 -12.44 5.41
N LEU A 102 0.55 -12.93 4.70
CA LEU A 102 1.91 -12.40 4.67
C LEU A 102 2.12 -11.74 3.31
N ILE A 103 1.92 -10.43 3.26
CA ILE A 103 1.85 -9.63 2.04
C ILE A 103 3.17 -8.90 1.83
N PHE A 104 3.78 -9.09 0.68
CA PHE A 104 5.05 -8.42 0.30
C PHE A 104 4.93 -7.54 -0.94
N SER A 105 3.77 -7.56 -1.60
CA SER A 105 3.39 -6.61 -2.64
C SER A 105 1.86 -6.53 -2.75
N SER A 106 1.31 -5.58 -3.50
CA SER A 106 -0.07 -5.69 -3.97
C SER A 106 -0.18 -6.72 -5.11
N GLY A 107 -1.38 -7.28 -5.29
CA GLY A 107 -1.66 -8.29 -6.32
C GLY A 107 -1.48 -7.81 -7.77
N ASN A 108 -1.32 -6.51 -8.01
CA ASN A 108 -0.96 -5.92 -9.31
C ASN A 108 0.54 -5.57 -9.43
N GLY A 109 1.34 -5.86 -8.40
CA GLY A 109 2.78 -5.61 -8.37
C GLY A 109 3.19 -4.15 -8.20
N VAL A 110 2.24 -3.24 -7.93
CA VAL A 110 2.51 -1.80 -7.80
C VAL A 110 3.04 -1.44 -6.42
N ALA A 111 2.32 -1.85 -5.38
CA ALA A 111 2.61 -1.49 -3.99
C ALA A 111 3.49 -2.54 -3.31
N VAL A 112 4.76 -2.60 -3.74
CA VAL A 112 5.80 -3.43 -3.12
C VAL A 112 6.08 -2.94 -1.69
N VAL A 113 6.24 -3.88 -0.76
CA VAL A 113 6.59 -3.58 0.63
C VAL A 113 8.10 -3.36 0.75
N ASP A 114 8.49 -2.09 0.75
CA ASP A 114 9.88 -1.63 0.83
C ASP A 114 10.25 -0.98 2.17
N ASP A 115 11.49 -0.53 2.31
CA ASP A 115 12.02 0.08 3.53
C ASP A 115 11.26 1.33 3.99
N LEU A 116 10.61 2.05 3.07
CA LEU A 116 9.85 3.24 3.43
C LEU A 116 8.57 2.90 4.18
N TRP A 117 7.98 1.72 3.96
CA TRP A 117 6.86 1.23 4.80
C TRP A 117 7.28 1.14 6.27
N PHE A 118 8.49 0.62 6.53
CA PHE A 118 9.02 0.45 7.88
C PHE A 118 9.53 1.76 8.48
N THR A 119 10.20 2.58 7.68
CA THR A 119 10.74 3.88 8.10
C THR A 119 9.64 4.81 8.60
N HIS A 120 8.46 4.74 8.00
CA HIS A 120 7.31 5.60 8.34
C HIS A 120 6.22 4.87 9.12
N ALA A 121 6.47 3.63 9.55
CA ALA A 121 5.52 2.87 10.33
C ALA A 121 5.18 3.59 11.65
N ARG A 122 3.93 3.44 12.09
CA ARG A 122 3.45 4.06 13.33
C ARG A 122 3.31 2.99 14.42
N PRO A 123 3.70 3.26 15.68
CA PRO A 123 3.44 2.32 16.76
C PRO A 123 1.93 2.16 16.95
N GLY A 124 1.51 0.94 17.27
CA GLY A 124 0.12 0.60 17.55
C GLY A 124 -0.02 -0.62 18.44
N ARG A 125 -1.27 -0.99 18.73
CA ARG A 125 -1.58 -2.16 19.54
C ARG A 125 -2.71 -2.95 18.88
N VAL A 126 -2.46 -4.22 18.59
CA VAL A 126 -3.43 -5.13 17.96
C VAL A 126 -3.45 -6.42 18.74
N MET A 127 -4.63 -6.84 19.22
CA MET A 127 -4.80 -8.06 20.04
C MET A 127 -3.87 -8.10 21.27
N ASP A 128 -3.73 -6.95 21.95
CA ASP A 128 -2.83 -6.74 23.09
C ASP A 128 -1.33 -6.97 22.79
N VAL A 129 -0.95 -6.99 21.51
CA VAL A 129 0.44 -7.04 21.06
C VAL A 129 0.86 -5.65 20.57
N GLU A 130 1.99 -5.16 21.08
CA GLU A 130 2.62 -3.96 20.54
C GLU A 130 3.22 -4.27 19.18
N VAL A 131 2.84 -3.50 18.18
CA VAL A 131 3.20 -3.73 16.78
C VAL A 131 3.50 -2.40 16.09
N LEU A 132 4.08 -2.50 14.90
CA LEU A 132 4.15 -1.39 13.96
C LEU A 132 2.99 -1.51 12.97
N LEU A 133 2.31 -0.40 12.72
CA LEU A 133 1.23 -0.27 11.75
C LEU A 133 1.78 0.28 10.44
N ALA A 134 1.26 -0.24 9.32
CA ALA A 134 1.58 0.28 8.00
C ALA A 134 1.19 1.77 7.89
N PRO A 135 2.07 2.64 7.36
CA PRO A 135 1.78 4.07 7.25
C PRO A 135 0.55 4.36 6.38
N PRO A 136 -0.24 5.39 6.72
CA PRO A 136 -1.48 5.69 5.99
C PRO A 136 -1.24 6.08 4.53
N GLU A 137 -0.11 6.70 4.17
CA GLU A 137 0.23 7.02 2.80
C GLU A 137 0.37 5.76 1.93
N GLU A 138 1.07 4.75 2.43
CA GLU A 138 1.23 3.44 1.80
C GLU A 138 -0.07 2.62 1.79
N MET A 139 -0.90 2.74 2.84
CA MET A 139 -2.25 2.17 2.84
C MET A 139 -3.15 2.82 1.77
N ILE A 140 -3.11 4.15 1.62
CA ILE A 140 -3.83 4.86 0.56
C ILE A 140 -3.32 4.40 -0.79
N TRP A 141 -2.01 4.34 -0.98
CA TRP A 141 -1.39 3.91 -2.24
C TRP A 141 -1.84 2.51 -2.66
N SER A 142 -1.69 1.51 -1.78
CA SER A 142 -2.09 0.14 -2.07
C SER A 142 -3.59 -0.01 -2.31
N LYS A 143 -4.44 0.59 -1.44
CA LYS A 143 -5.91 0.50 -1.55
C LYS A 143 -6.48 1.22 -2.77
N SER A 144 -5.79 2.25 -3.26
CA SER A 144 -6.27 3.03 -4.41
C SER A 144 -6.34 2.24 -5.71
N PHE A 145 -5.68 1.08 -5.80
CA PHE A 145 -5.76 0.19 -6.96
C PHE A 145 -6.80 -0.92 -6.83
N VAL A 146 -7.52 -1.01 -5.71
CA VAL A 146 -8.60 -1.99 -5.53
C VAL A 146 -9.90 -1.42 -6.09
N LEU A 147 -10.13 -1.61 -7.39
CA LEU A 147 -11.36 -1.22 -8.11
C LEU A 147 -11.99 -2.41 -8.85
N GLU A 148 -12.06 -3.56 -8.18
CA GLU A 148 -12.74 -4.75 -8.70
C GLU A 148 -14.26 -4.61 -8.58
N ARG A 149 -15.00 -5.42 -9.33
CA ARG A 149 -16.48 -5.38 -9.33
C ARG A 149 -17.06 -5.77 -7.96
N GLU A 150 -16.45 -6.76 -7.34
CA GLU A 150 -16.84 -7.35 -6.06
C GLU A 150 -16.13 -6.69 -4.88
N ARG A 151 -15.08 -5.88 -5.14
CA ARG A 151 -14.30 -5.22 -4.10
C ARG A 151 -13.77 -3.87 -4.56
N TYR A 152 -14.19 -2.83 -3.85
CA TYR A 152 -13.75 -1.47 -4.05
C TYR A 152 -13.37 -0.81 -2.72
N ASP A 153 -12.10 -0.40 -2.58
CA ASP A 153 -11.57 0.17 -1.34
C ASP A 153 -11.59 1.71 -1.32
N GLY A 154 -12.21 2.40 -2.29
CA GLY A 154 -12.16 3.88 -2.36
C GLY A 154 -12.79 4.60 -1.16
N ALA A 155 -13.77 3.99 -0.49
CA ALA A 155 -14.26 4.53 0.78
C ALA A 155 -13.18 4.50 1.88
N ASP A 156 -12.31 3.49 1.90
CA ASP A 156 -11.21 3.40 2.87
C ASP A 156 -10.17 4.49 2.59
N VAL A 157 -9.86 4.71 1.31
CA VAL A 157 -8.99 5.81 0.89
C VAL A 157 -9.54 7.14 1.40
N ASN A 158 -10.82 7.41 1.20
CA ASN A 158 -11.47 8.64 1.67
C ASN A 158 -11.43 8.79 3.20
N HIS A 159 -11.68 7.71 3.95
CA HIS A 159 -11.62 7.74 5.42
C HIS A 159 -10.20 7.93 5.94
N LEU A 160 -9.19 7.31 5.32
CA LEU A 160 -7.79 7.51 5.66
C LEU A 160 -7.34 8.94 5.36
N LEU A 161 -7.74 9.51 4.23
CA LEU A 161 -7.50 10.92 3.90
C LEU A 161 -8.14 11.83 4.95
N HIS A 162 -9.41 11.59 5.31
CA HIS A 162 -10.11 12.39 6.31
C HIS A 162 -9.43 12.32 7.69
N ALA A 163 -9.00 11.14 8.11
CA ALA A 163 -8.42 10.93 9.43
C ALA A 163 -6.95 11.36 9.54
N CYS A 164 -6.15 11.15 8.50
CA CYS A 164 -4.69 11.29 8.53
C CYS A 164 -4.13 12.38 7.61
N GLY A 165 -4.93 12.94 6.69
CA GLY A 165 -4.45 13.82 5.62
C GLY A 165 -3.78 15.12 6.09
N ALA A 166 -4.17 15.65 7.25
CA ALA A 166 -3.57 16.86 7.80
C ALA A 166 -2.10 16.66 8.26
N GLY A 167 -1.71 15.41 8.56
CA GLY A 167 -0.39 15.08 9.10
C GLY A 167 0.41 14.11 8.22
N MET A 168 0.00 13.90 6.96
CA MET A 168 0.71 13.00 6.05
C MET A 168 1.76 13.72 5.21
N ASP A 169 2.76 12.96 4.76
CA ASP A 169 3.74 13.42 3.79
C ASP A 169 3.16 13.32 2.38
N TRP A 170 2.57 14.42 1.92
CA TRP A 170 1.97 14.53 0.58
C TRP A 170 2.99 14.38 -0.55
N ASP A 171 4.25 14.76 -0.33
CA ASP A 171 5.30 14.59 -1.34
C ASP A 171 5.67 13.11 -1.47
N ARG A 172 5.71 12.37 -0.36
CA ARG A 172 5.86 10.91 -0.38
C ARG A 172 4.70 10.25 -1.09
N LEU A 173 3.46 10.67 -0.80
CA LEU A 173 2.29 10.11 -1.47
C LEU A 173 2.33 10.37 -2.99
N LEU A 174 2.65 11.60 -3.41
CA LEU A 174 2.85 11.92 -4.83
C LEU A 174 3.95 11.06 -5.48
N ARG A 175 5.07 10.83 -4.79
CA ARG A 175 6.14 9.92 -5.26
C ARG A 175 5.70 8.45 -5.33
N ARG A 176 4.85 7.98 -4.41
CA ARG A 176 4.31 6.61 -4.46
C ARG A 176 3.44 6.40 -5.70
N PHE A 177 2.65 7.40 -6.06
CA PHE A 177 1.82 7.31 -7.25
C PHE A 177 2.59 7.63 -8.53
N ASP A 178 3.49 8.61 -8.56
CA ASP A 178 4.35 8.95 -9.71
C ASP A 178 3.64 8.80 -11.08
N ARG A 179 3.93 7.74 -11.85
CA ARG A 179 3.32 7.40 -13.16
C ARG A 179 1.86 6.93 -13.12
N TYR A 180 1.28 6.79 -11.93
CA TYR A 180 -0.09 6.40 -11.65
C TYR A 180 -0.88 7.55 -11.02
N TRP A 181 -0.41 8.78 -11.19
CA TRP A 181 -1.01 9.98 -10.60
C TRP A 181 -2.50 10.13 -10.95
N GLU A 182 -2.97 9.60 -12.08
CA GLU A 182 -4.39 9.63 -12.47
C GLU A 182 -5.26 8.88 -11.44
N VAL A 183 -4.74 7.78 -10.91
CA VAL A 183 -5.43 6.97 -9.88
C VAL A 183 -5.55 7.79 -8.59
N LEU A 184 -4.45 8.41 -8.13
CA LEU A 184 -4.49 9.30 -6.97
C LEU A 184 -5.48 10.44 -7.18
N PHE A 185 -5.39 11.12 -8.33
CA PHE A 185 -6.24 12.27 -8.61
C PHE A 185 -7.72 11.89 -8.60
N SER A 186 -8.08 10.74 -9.16
CA SER A 186 -9.45 10.23 -9.12
C SER A 186 -9.97 10.08 -7.67
N HIS A 187 -9.18 9.52 -6.77
CA HIS A 187 -9.56 9.37 -5.36
C HIS A 187 -9.61 10.70 -4.63
N LEU A 188 -8.72 11.66 -4.94
CA LEU A 188 -8.79 13.01 -4.36
C LEU A 188 -10.05 13.76 -4.79
N LEU A 189 -10.50 13.59 -6.03
CA LEU A 189 -11.78 14.16 -6.49
C LEU A 189 -12.97 13.51 -5.77
N LEU A 190 -12.96 12.19 -5.60
CA LEU A 190 -13.98 11.48 -4.83
C LEU A 190 -13.99 11.88 -3.36
N PHE A 191 -12.81 12.10 -2.77
CA PHE A 191 -12.67 12.62 -1.41
C PHE A 191 -13.29 14.02 -1.28
N GLN A 192 -12.98 14.95 -2.20
CA GLN A 192 -13.54 16.30 -2.17
C GLN A 192 -15.06 16.34 -2.40
N PHE A 193 -15.60 15.34 -3.10
CA PHE A 193 -17.03 15.15 -3.26
C PHE A 193 -17.67 14.59 -1.98
N ALA A 194 -17.05 13.57 -1.36
CA ALA A 194 -17.55 12.96 -0.13
C ALA A 194 -17.45 13.90 1.09
N TYR A 195 -16.40 14.72 1.14
CA TYR A 195 -16.09 15.64 2.24
C TYR A 195 -15.91 17.08 1.76
N PRO A 196 -16.97 17.75 1.27
CA PRO A 196 -16.85 19.11 0.75
C PRO A 196 -16.41 20.14 1.80
N GLY A 197 -16.65 19.86 3.09
CA GLY A 197 -16.20 20.69 4.22
C GLY A 197 -14.76 20.42 4.68
N ALA A 198 -14.10 19.39 4.15
CA ALA A 198 -12.75 19.00 4.54
C ALA A 198 -11.75 19.03 3.38
N ARG A 199 -12.08 19.76 2.30
CA ARG A 199 -11.23 19.82 1.09
C ARG A 199 -9.81 20.31 1.36
N SER A 200 -9.66 21.24 2.30
CA SER A 200 -8.37 21.81 2.70
C SER A 200 -7.43 20.82 3.40
N ILE A 201 -7.89 19.60 3.72
CA ILE A 201 -7.01 18.51 4.14
C ILE A 201 -6.01 18.16 3.02
N VAL A 202 -6.45 18.23 1.76
CA VAL A 202 -5.58 18.08 0.60
C VAL A 202 -4.93 19.44 0.33
N PRO A 203 -3.59 19.57 0.32
CA PRO A 203 -2.95 20.83 0.00
C PRO A 203 -3.27 21.28 -1.42
N ASP A 204 -3.59 22.57 -1.62
CA ASP A 204 -3.92 23.13 -2.93
C ASP A 204 -2.85 22.80 -3.98
N ARG A 205 -1.56 22.88 -3.60
CA ARG A 205 -0.42 22.53 -4.46
C ARG A 205 -0.50 21.12 -5.06
N VAL A 206 -1.06 20.15 -4.33
CA VAL A 206 -1.20 18.75 -4.79
C VAL A 206 -2.26 18.69 -5.90
N ILE A 207 -3.39 19.38 -5.70
CA ILE A 207 -4.45 19.47 -6.71
C ILE A 207 -3.95 20.24 -7.93
N GLU A 208 -3.27 21.37 -7.73
CA GLU A 208 -2.68 22.17 -8.81
C GLU A 208 -1.69 21.35 -9.66
N GLU A 209 -0.82 20.57 -9.02
CA GLU A 209 0.12 19.68 -9.73
C GLU A 209 -0.62 18.63 -10.58
N LEU A 210 -1.62 17.95 -10.01
CA LEU A 210 -2.36 16.89 -10.72
C LEU A 210 -3.26 17.45 -11.84
N VAL A 211 -3.81 18.66 -11.66
CA VAL A 211 -4.48 19.40 -12.74
C VAL A 211 -3.47 19.76 -13.83
N GLY A 212 -2.27 20.21 -13.47
CA GLY A 212 -1.18 20.48 -14.41
C GLY A 212 -0.85 19.27 -15.28
N ARG A 213 -0.63 18.10 -14.66
CA ARG A 213 -0.38 16.83 -15.37
C ARG A 213 -1.56 16.43 -16.28
N THR A 214 -2.79 16.69 -15.86
CA THR A 214 -3.98 16.47 -16.70
C THR A 214 -3.98 17.35 -17.94
N LEU A 215 -3.65 18.64 -17.80
CA LEU A 215 -3.54 19.56 -18.92
C LEU A 215 -2.39 19.19 -19.88
N GLU A 216 -1.28 18.68 -19.36
CA GLU A 216 -0.17 18.17 -20.15
C GLU A 216 -0.56 16.92 -20.95
N ASN A 217 -1.26 15.96 -20.33
CA ASN A 217 -1.78 14.78 -21.04
C ASN A 217 -2.76 15.20 -22.16
N LEU A 218 -3.68 16.13 -21.89
CA LEU A 218 -4.60 16.64 -22.91
C LEU A 218 -3.88 17.28 -24.12
N ARG A 219 -2.76 17.96 -23.88
CA ARG A 219 -1.94 18.55 -24.96
C ARG A 219 -1.14 17.50 -25.73
N SER A 220 -0.70 16.45 -25.04
CA SER A 220 0.10 15.37 -25.61
C SER A 220 -0.72 14.42 -26.49
N GLY A 221 -2.03 14.33 -26.23
CA GLY A 221 -2.95 13.48 -26.98
C GLY A 221 -2.88 12.02 -26.53
N ASP A 222 -3.32 11.11 -27.40
CA ASP A 222 -3.37 9.69 -27.10
C ASP A 222 -1.97 9.10 -26.90
N HIS A 223 -1.87 8.13 -25.99
CA HIS A 223 -0.64 7.37 -25.81
C HIS A 223 -0.27 6.63 -27.11
N PRO A 224 1.01 6.62 -27.55
CA PRO A 224 1.41 6.04 -28.84
C PRO A 224 1.19 4.54 -28.95
N VAL A 225 1.10 3.85 -27.81
CA VAL A 225 0.75 2.43 -27.73
C VAL A 225 -0.72 2.31 -27.37
N ALA A 226 -1.48 1.61 -28.22
CA ALA A 226 -2.88 1.25 -27.96
C ALA A 226 -2.95 0.20 -26.83
N MET A 227 -2.95 0.67 -25.58
CA MET A 227 -2.93 -0.16 -24.39
C MET A 227 -4.16 0.03 -23.51
N CYS A 228 -4.49 -1.00 -22.73
CA CYS A 228 -5.46 -0.90 -21.65
C CYS A 228 -4.74 -1.04 -20.30
N ARG A 229 -4.55 0.07 -19.57
CA ARG A 229 -4.03 0.07 -18.19
C ARG A 229 -5.06 -0.39 -17.16
N GLY A 230 -6.29 -0.68 -17.58
CA GLY A 230 -7.37 -1.14 -16.70
C GLY A 230 -7.05 -2.42 -15.94
N SER A 231 -6.21 -3.30 -16.50
CA SER A 231 -5.75 -4.53 -15.85
C SER A 231 -4.91 -4.32 -14.57
N LEU A 232 -4.45 -3.08 -14.30
CA LEU A 232 -3.84 -2.70 -13.03
C LEU A 232 -4.87 -2.46 -11.92
N MET A 233 -6.11 -2.13 -12.27
CA MET A 233 -7.20 -1.82 -11.36
C MET A 233 -8.17 -3.00 -11.20
N SER A 234 -8.35 -3.77 -12.27
CA SER A 234 -9.20 -4.96 -12.28
C SER A 234 -8.71 -6.01 -13.26
N ARG A 235 -8.45 -7.23 -12.79
CA ARG A 235 -8.00 -8.34 -13.65
C ARG A 235 -9.11 -8.86 -14.56
N VAL A 236 -10.36 -8.76 -14.11
CA VAL A 236 -11.50 -9.41 -14.78
C VAL A 236 -12.26 -8.43 -15.67
N GLN A 237 -12.42 -7.18 -15.26
CA GLN A 237 -13.30 -6.24 -15.94
C GLN A 237 -12.76 -5.76 -17.29
N TYR A 238 -11.43 -5.76 -17.46
CA TYR A 238 -10.75 -5.31 -18.69
C TYR A 238 -10.25 -6.45 -19.58
N VAL A 239 -10.68 -7.70 -19.33
CA VAL A 239 -10.34 -8.84 -20.20
C VAL A 239 -10.87 -8.64 -21.61
N HIS A 240 -12.05 -8.03 -21.76
CA HIS A 240 -12.62 -7.72 -23.07
C HIS A 240 -11.69 -6.81 -23.89
N ASP A 241 -11.17 -5.75 -23.26
CA ASP A 241 -10.29 -4.78 -23.88
C ASP A 241 -8.99 -5.41 -24.41
N VAL A 242 -8.41 -6.34 -23.65
CA VAL A 242 -7.19 -7.04 -24.04
C VAL A 242 -7.48 -8.14 -25.07
N GLU A 243 -8.44 -9.03 -24.80
CA GLU A 243 -8.65 -10.24 -25.61
C GLU A 243 -9.53 -10.03 -26.85
N ARG A 244 -10.48 -9.09 -26.80
CA ARG A 244 -11.44 -8.85 -27.90
C ARG A 244 -11.12 -7.61 -28.71
N LEU A 245 -10.71 -6.52 -28.06
CA LEU A 245 -10.30 -5.30 -28.76
C LEU A 245 -8.82 -5.33 -29.19
N GLY A 246 -8.03 -6.28 -28.66
CA GLY A 246 -6.63 -6.47 -29.03
C GLY A 246 -5.69 -5.39 -28.48
N LEU A 247 -6.11 -4.67 -27.44
CA LEU A 247 -5.26 -3.67 -26.78
C LEU A 247 -4.12 -4.34 -26.03
N HIS A 248 -2.96 -3.70 -26.00
CA HIS A 248 -1.83 -4.16 -25.20
C HIS A 248 -2.21 -4.18 -23.71
N ASP A 249 -1.91 -5.29 -23.03
CA ASP A 249 -2.14 -5.43 -21.60
C ASP A 249 -1.24 -4.46 -20.82
N GLY A 250 -1.85 -3.40 -20.28
CA GLY A 250 -1.13 -2.33 -19.61
C GLY A 250 -0.47 -2.79 -18.31
N ARG A 251 -0.98 -3.84 -17.65
CA ARG A 251 -0.32 -4.43 -16.50
C ARG A 251 0.97 -5.14 -16.88
N ARG A 252 0.97 -5.95 -17.94
CA ARG A 252 2.20 -6.61 -18.43
C ARG A 252 3.23 -5.60 -18.90
N TRP A 253 2.78 -4.56 -19.59
CA TRP A 253 3.64 -3.44 -19.97
C TRP A 253 4.28 -2.78 -18.74
N ASP A 254 3.47 -2.47 -17.73
CA ASP A 254 3.92 -1.81 -16.51
C ASP A 254 4.86 -2.69 -15.66
N GLU A 255 4.62 -3.99 -15.59
CA GLU A 255 5.53 -4.97 -14.98
C GLU A 255 6.89 -5.01 -15.70
N ALA A 256 6.91 -4.91 -17.03
CA ALA A 256 8.16 -4.86 -17.80
C ALA A 256 8.91 -3.54 -17.56
N GLU A 257 8.20 -2.41 -17.54
CA GLU A 257 8.78 -1.08 -17.31
C GLU A 257 9.35 -0.90 -15.90
N ARG A 258 8.72 -1.48 -14.87
CA ARG A 258 9.28 -1.46 -13.50
C ARG A 258 10.57 -2.27 -13.39
N GLY A 259 10.75 -3.28 -14.24
CA GLY A 259 11.88 -4.20 -14.20
C GLY A 259 12.02 -4.96 -12.87
N PRO A 260 13.13 -5.70 -12.67
CA PRO A 260 13.41 -6.41 -11.42
C PRO A 260 13.63 -5.44 -10.24
N ALA A 261 14.20 -4.27 -10.49
CA ALA A 261 14.49 -3.26 -9.45
C ALA A 261 13.22 -2.62 -8.89
N GLY A 262 12.17 -2.43 -9.71
CA GLY A 262 10.86 -1.96 -9.24
C GLY A 262 10.11 -2.98 -8.37
N ARG A 263 10.50 -4.27 -8.39
CA ARG A 263 9.99 -5.31 -7.48
C ARG A 263 10.70 -5.31 -6.12
N ALA A 264 11.89 -4.70 -6.02
CA ALA A 264 12.71 -4.69 -4.81
C ALA A 264 12.50 -3.44 -3.92
N GLY A 265 11.57 -2.55 -4.27
CA GLY A 265 11.36 -1.29 -3.56
C GLY A 265 12.38 -0.22 -3.94
N HIS A 266 11.96 1.04 -4.05
CA HIS A 266 12.85 2.16 -4.35
C HIS A 266 13.72 2.50 -3.11
N GLY A 267 14.75 1.69 -2.86
CA GLY A 267 15.88 2.05 -2.00
C GLY A 267 16.95 2.76 -2.83
N GLY A 268 17.01 4.10 -2.76
CA GLY A 268 18.00 4.86 -3.54
C GLY A 268 17.97 6.38 -3.39
N ALA A 269 18.39 6.85 -2.21
CA ALA A 269 19.08 8.11 -1.92
C ALA A 269 18.78 9.38 -2.74
N ALA A 270 18.15 10.35 -2.07
CA ALA A 270 18.52 11.75 -2.22
C ALA A 270 19.91 11.96 -1.60
N GLY A 271 20.87 12.40 -2.41
CA GLY A 271 22.19 12.83 -1.97
C GLY A 271 22.60 14.05 -2.78
N ALA A 272 22.23 15.23 -2.28
CA ALA A 272 22.92 16.45 -2.63
C ALA A 272 24.29 16.41 -1.97
N ASP A 273 25.35 16.62 -2.76
CA ASP A 273 26.50 17.38 -2.28
C ASP A 273 27.16 18.09 -3.46
N ALA A 274 27.21 19.41 -3.31
CA ALA A 274 28.04 20.31 -4.09
C ALA A 274 29.43 20.32 -3.46
N ALA A 275 30.47 20.17 -4.30
CA ALA A 275 31.66 21.05 -4.34
C ALA A 275 32.85 20.35 -5.01
N GLY A 276 33.51 21.08 -5.91
CA GLY A 276 34.97 21.10 -5.93
C GLY A 276 35.65 20.51 -7.17
N GLY A 277 36.07 21.40 -8.07
CA GLY A 277 37.39 21.31 -8.69
C GLY A 277 37.44 20.75 -10.11
N ALA A 278 37.51 21.65 -11.09
CA ALA A 278 38.30 21.40 -12.28
C ALA A 278 38.79 22.74 -12.86
N ASP A 279 40.08 22.95 -12.62
CA ASP A 279 41.01 23.85 -13.27
C ASP A 279 40.94 23.75 -14.80
N VAL A 280 40.80 24.88 -15.50
CA VAL A 280 41.09 24.99 -16.94
C VAL A 280 41.71 26.35 -17.24
N SER A 281 43.04 26.40 -17.26
CA SER A 281 43.80 27.21 -18.23
C SER A 281 44.33 26.26 -19.31
N PRO A 282 44.30 26.64 -20.60
CA PRO A 282 45.37 27.46 -21.20
C PRO A 282 44.76 28.58 -22.09
N GLY A 283 45.37 29.72 -22.40
CA GLY A 283 46.74 30.00 -22.81
C GLY A 283 46.73 30.52 -24.27
N GLY A 284 47.21 31.76 -24.48
CA GLY A 284 47.51 32.39 -25.79
C GLY A 284 46.51 33.47 -26.20
N GLY A 285 46.88 34.69 -26.61
CA GLY A 285 48.17 35.29 -26.96
C GLY A 285 47.88 36.42 -27.97
N GLY A 286 48.58 37.56 -27.83
CA GLY A 286 48.54 38.67 -28.78
C GLY A 286 47.68 39.86 -28.35
#